data_AF-A0A1Q7XBU2-F1
#
_entry.id   AF-A0A1Q7XBU2-F1
#
_cell.length_a   1.000
_cell.length_b   1.000
_cell.length_c   1.000
_cell.angle_alpha   90.00
_cell.angle_beta   90.00
_cell.angle_gamma   90.00
#
_symmetry.space_group_name_H-M   'P 1'
#
loop_
_entity.id
_entity.type
_entity.pdbx_description
1 polymer ?
#
loop_
_entity_poly.entity_id
_entity_poly.type
_entity_poly.pdbx_seq_one_letter_code
_entity_poly.pdbx_strand_id
1 'polypeptide(L)'
;MNNYQCYHVLGLEDSATIKEVKAAYRRLALQYHPDKDTSHQDGKKFKVITEAYQTIRTDYKKSIGSNSAHRNYNNKSSNKERDFGSRKYSWGARPSDDASGEDWSKYTRQTENAYQDFWKYYEKTFWEYYERVRAEARVETEPVIGVDRDIPVSVKVDPSRCIACCSCETIVPTVFRVERNVRVNPKSRVINEQGARSEKILDAAQTCPTKAISVTDKESLRRLYPW
;
A
#
# COMPACT_ATOMS: atom_id res chain seq x y z
N MET A 1 -14.26 26.69 -10.57
CA MET A 1 -14.32 27.48 -9.33
C MET A 1 -13.39 28.69 -9.47
N ASN A 2 -13.76 29.88 -9.01
CA ASN A 2 -12.86 31.06 -9.08
C ASN A 2 -11.82 31.01 -7.94
N ASN A 3 -10.63 31.58 -8.12
CA ASN A 3 -9.53 31.46 -7.14
C ASN A 3 -9.90 32.03 -5.76
N TYR A 4 -10.59 33.19 -5.72
CA TYR A 4 -11.20 33.77 -4.51
C TYR A 4 -12.13 32.79 -3.78
N GLN A 5 -12.99 32.09 -4.53
CA GLN A 5 -13.91 31.10 -3.95
C GLN A 5 -13.14 29.90 -3.40
N CYS A 6 -12.01 29.51 -4.01
CA CYS A 6 -11.17 28.43 -3.53
C CYS A 6 -10.51 28.77 -2.18
N TYR A 7 -10.00 30.00 -2.00
CA TYR A 7 -9.46 30.46 -0.72
C TYR A 7 -10.54 30.50 0.37
N HIS A 8 -11.73 31.02 0.02
CA HIS A 8 -12.87 31.06 0.94
C HIS A 8 -13.36 29.66 1.35
N VAL A 9 -13.40 28.69 0.42
CA VAL A 9 -13.74 27.29 0.72
C VAL A 9 -12.76 26.66 1.70
N LEU A 10 -11.47 27.04 1.63
CA LEU A 10 -10.45 26.58 2.58
C LEU A 10 -10.42 27.40 3.89
N GLY A 11 -11.24 28.46 3.99
CA GLY A 11 -11.29 29.36 5.14
C GLY A 11 -10.02 30.22 5.26
N LEU A 12 -9.45 30.62 4.14
CA LEU A 12 -8.23 31.41 4.05
C LEU A 12 -8.49 32.75 3.34
N GLU A 13 -7.62 33.71 3.61
CA GLU A 13 -7.58 34.99 2.91
C GLU A 13 -6.89 34.84 1.54
N ASP A 14 -7.18 35.71 0.58
CA ASP A 14 -6.63 35.63 -0.79
C ASP A 14 -5.11 35.79 -0.83
N SER A 15 -4.52 36.43 0.19
CA SER A 15 -3.07 36.58 0.37
C SER A 15 -2.41 35.37 1.03
N ALA A 16 -3.16 34.31 1.32
CA ALA A 16 -2.64 33.16 2.05
C ALA A 16 -1.52 32.44 1.29
N THR A 17 -0.47 32.09 2.02
CA THR A 17 0.69 31.40 1.46
C THR A 17 0.34 29.95 1.13
N ILE A 18 1.08 29.33 0.21
CA ILE A 18 0.90 27.91 -0.15
C ILE A 18 1.07 27.00 1.08
N LYS A 19 1.86 27.43 2.07
CA LYS A 19 2.03 26.70 3.33
C LYS A 19 0.71 26.68 4.12
N GLU A 20 0.03 27.81 4.21
CA GLU A 20 -1.28 27.95 4.87
C GLU A 20 -2.37 27.19 4.09
N VAL A 21 -2.39 27.31 2.76
CA VAL A 21 -3.30 26.55 1.88
C VAL A 21 -3.18 25.05 2.13
N LYS A 22 -1.94 24.54 2.22
CA LYS A 22 -1.68 23.13 2.54
C LYS A 22 -2.10 22.76 3.96
N ALA A 23 -1.91 23.64 4.94
CA ALA A 23 -2.31 23.39 6.32
C ALA A 23 -3.84 23.33 6.48
N ALA A 24 -4.55 24.29 5.89
CA ALA A 24 -6.01 24.34 5.86
C ALA A 24 -6.61 23.11 5.15
N TYR A 25 -6.05 22.73 3.99
CA TYR A 25 -6.47 21.52 3.29
C TYR A 25 -6.32 20.27 4.15
N ARG A 26 -5.17 20.07 4.83
CA ARG A 26 -4.96 18.91 5.71
C ARG A 26 -5.99 18.87 6.85
N ARG A 27 -6.26 20.01 7.49
CA ARG A 27 -7.26 20.11 8.56
C ARG A 27 -8.65 19.73 8.06
N LEU A 28 -9.09 20.30 6.95
CA LEU A 28 -10.41 20.06 6.39
C LEU A 28 -10.58 18.64 5.82
N ALA A 29 -9.53 18.09 5.21
CA ALA A 29 -9.53 16.73 4.67
C ALA A 29 -9.68 15.66 5.77
N LEU A 30 -9.10 15.89 6.95
CA LEU A 30 -9.27 15.01 8.10
C LEU A 30 -10.64 15.17 8.77
N GLN A 31 -11.21 16.38 8.72
CA GLN A 31 -12.54 16.65 9.28
C GLN A 31 -13.65 16.01 8.43
N TYR A 32 -13.55 16.11 7.10
CA TYR A 32 -14.58 15.64 6.17
C TYR A 32 -14.18 14.37 5.42
N HIS A 33 -13.31 13.53 5.98
CA HIS A 33 -12.88 12.31 5.33
C HIS A 33 -14.08 11.33 5.20
N PRO A 34 -14.33 10.74 4.01
CA PRO A 34 -15.50 9.88 3.79
C PRO A 34 -15.50 8.59 4.64
N ASP A 35 -14.34 8.21 5.20
CA ASP A 35 -14.20 7.07 6.11
C ASP A 35 -14.63 7.38 7.55
N LYS A 36 -14.70 8.67 7.91
CA LYS A 36 -15.03 9.10 9.28
C LYS A 36 -16.53 9.32 9.49
N ASP A 37 -17.24 9.77 8.46
CA ASP A 37 -18.66 10.13 8.54
C ASP A 37 -19.52 9.34 7.55
N THR A 38 -20.43 8.54 8.08
CA THR A 38 -21.50 7.82 7.32
C THR A 38 -22.59 8.77 6.80
N SER A 39 -22.47 10.08 7.04
CA SER A 39 -23.38 11.12 6.58
C SER A 39 -23.16 11.40 5.07
N HIS A 40 -24.21 11.20 4.27
CA HIS A 40 -24.19 11.46 2.82
C HIS A 40 -23.88 12.93 2.43
N GLN A 41 -23.81 13.86 3.38
CA GLN A 41 -23.51 15.27 3.10
C GLN A 41 -22.02 15.59 3.05
N ASP A 42 -21.16 14.83 3.74
CA ASP A 42 -19.76 15.24 3.95
C ASP A 42 -18.85 14.85 2.78
N GLY A 43 -19.21 13.82 2.01
CA GLY A 43 -18.55 13.51 0.74
C GLY A 43 -18.63 14.65 -0.30
N LYS A 44 -19.72 15.43 -0.29
CA LYS A 44 -19.86 16.61 -1.17
C LYS A 44 -18.91 17.73 -0.73
N LYS A 45 -18.78 17.98 0.57
CA LYS A 45 -17.86 19.00 1.12
C LYS A 45 -16.41 18.62 0.86
N PHE A 46 -16.04 17.35 1.07
CA PHE A 46 -14.69 16.85 0.78
C PHE A 46 -14.29 17.05 -0.68
N LYS A 47 -15.21 16.78 -1.61
CA LYS A 47 -14.97 16.99 -3.04
C LYS A 47 -14.71 18.47 -3.35
N VAL A 48 -15.50 19.37 -2.78
CA VAL A 48 -15.36 20.83 -2.94
C VAL A 48 -14.03 21.34 -2.36
N ILE A 49 -13.64 20.87 -1.17
CA ILE A 49 -12.34 21.20 -0.54
C ILE A 49 -11.17 20.73 -1.40
N THR A 50 -11.28 19.52 -1.95
CA THR A 50 -10.25 18.93 -2.82
C THR A 50 -10.11 19.70 -4.14
N GLU A 51 -11.23 20.08 -4.76
CA GLU A 51 -11.25 20.88 -5.98
C GLU A 51 -10.64 22.28 -5.76
N ALA A 52 -10.97 22.93 -4.64
CA ALA A 52 -10.40 24.22 -4.26
C ALA A 52 -8.87 24.15 -4.10
N TYR A 53 -8.37 23.15 -3.37
CA TYR A 53 -6.93 22.95 -3.19
C TYR A 53 -6.19 22.66 -4.51
N GLN A 54 -6.78 21.82 -5.37
CA GLN A 54 -6.19 21.49 -6.67
C GLN A 54 -6.06 22.73 -7.55
N THR A 55 -7.09 23.57 -7.59
CA THR A 55 -7.11 24.82 -8.38
C THR A 55 -5.97 25.74 -7.95
N ILE A 56 -5.88 26.06 -6.65
CA ILE A 56 -4.81 26.92 -6.09
C ILE A 56 -3.41 26.31 -6.35
N ARG A 57 -3.28 24.99 -6.20
CA ARG A 57 -2.00 24.29 -6.44
C ARG A 57 -1.58 24.35 -7.91
N THR A 58 -2.52 24.23 -8.84
CA THR A 58 -2.21 24.32 -10.28
C THR A 58 -1.80 25.73 -10.67
N ASP A 59 -2.45 26.76 -10.12
CA ASP A 59 -2.10 28.15 -10.38
C ASP A 59 -0.72 28.50 -9.83
N TYR A 60 -0.40 28.03 -8.63
CA TYR A 60 0.96 28.14 -8.08
C TYR A 60 2.00 27.40 -8.92
N LYS A 61 1.69 26.19 -9.41
CA LYS A 61 2.62 25.44 -10.26
C LYS A 61 2.85 26.16 -11.60
N LYS A 62 1.82 26.79 -12.17
CA LYS A 62 1.94 27.60 -13.39
C LYS A 62 2.81 28.84 -13.16
N SER A 63 2.64 29.54 -12.03
CA SER A 63 3.46 30.72 -11.71
C SER A 63 4.94 30.38 -11.45
N ILE A 64 5.24 29.19 -10.91
CA ILE A 64 6.61 28.69 -10.81
C ILE A 64 7.14 28.24 -12.18
N GLY A 65 6.32 27.55 -12.96
CA GLY A 65 6.69 26.97 -14.25
C GLY A 65 7.02 28.00 -15.33
N SER A 66 6.36 29.16 -15.32
CA SER A 66 6.67 30.27 -16.24
C SER A 66 8.07 30.87 -16.02
N ASN A 67 8.67 30.68 -14.84
CA ASN A 67 10.03 31.16 -14.54
C ASN A 67 11.14 30.14 -14.82
N SER A 68 10.82 28.91 -15.25
CA SER A 68 11.82 27.83 -15.45
C SER A 68 11.80 27.18 -16.84
N ALA A 69 11.12 27.78 -17.81
CA ALA A 69 11.01 27.25 -19.19
C ALA A 69 12.28 27.38 -20.06
N HIS A 70 13.45 27.72 -19.49
CA HIS A 70 14.75 27.69 -20.20
C HIS A 70 15.90 27.19 -19.31
N ARG A 71 15.80 25.99 -18.73
CA ARG A 71 17.00 25.25 -18.32
C ARG A 71 17.13 23.96 -19.11
N ASN A 72 17.80 24.13 -20.26
CA ASN A 72 18.45 23.14 -21.10
C ASN A 72 18.60 21.75 -20.47
N TYR A 73 17.85 20.79 -21.03
CA TYR A 73 18.13 19.37 -20.90
C TYR A 73 19.37 19.03 -21.77
N ASN A 74 20.54 19.52 -21.37
CA ASN A 74 21.81 19.18 -22.00
C ASN A 74 22.51 18.06 -21.24
N ASN A 75 22.23 16.84 -21.71
CA ASN A 75 23.18 15.78 -21.96
C ASN A 75 24.56 15.89 -21.27
N LYS A 76 24.74 15.12 -20.19
CA LYS A 76 26.04 14.53 -19.86
C LYS A 76 25.85 13.05 -19.55
N SER A 77 25.96 12.28 -20.63
CA SER A 77 26.59 10.96 -20.64
C SER A 77 27.83 11.00 -19.73
N SER A 78 27.72 10.37 -18.56
CA SER A 78 28.88 9.90 -17.81
C SER A 78 28.63 8.44 -17.48
N ASN A 79 29.34 7.61 -18.24
CA ASN A 79 29.47 6.18 -18.11
C ASN A 79 29.60 5.76 -16.63
N LYS A 80 28.55 5.14 -16.10
CA LYS A 80 28.63 4.38 -14.85
C LYS A 80 27.77 3.16 -15.05
N GLU A 81 28.41 2.05 -15.38
CA GLU A 81 27.86 0.71 -15.22
C GLU A 81 27.24 0.63 -13.83
N ARG A 82 25.92 0.73 -13.79
CA ARG A 82 25.13 0.48 -12.59
C ARG A 82 24.63 -0.93 -12.74
N ASP A 83 25.33 -1.83 -12.09
CA ASP A 83 24.90 -3.18 -11.77
C ASP A 83 23.42 -3.16 -11.33
N PHE A 84 22.55 -3.60 -12.23
CA PHE A 84 21.09 -3.54 -12.10
C PHE A 84 20.56 -4.73 -11.27
N GLY A 85 21.45 -5.57 -10.74
CA GLY A 85 21.11 -6.87 -10.16
C GLY A 85 20.92 -6.94 -8.64
N SER A 86 21.10 -5.87 -7.87
CA SER A 86 21.05 -5.95 -6.39
C SER A 86 20.45 -4.74 -5.67
N ARG A 87 19.38 -4.17 -6.20
CA ARG A 87 18.52 -3.26 -5.42
C ARG A 87 17.18 -3.93 -5.19
N LYS A 88 17.10 -4.68 -4.07
CA LYS A 88 15.82 -4.94 -3.41
C LYS A 88 15.11 -3.59 -3.29
N TYR A 89 14.02 -3.40 -4.01
CA TYR A 89 13.08 -2.32 -3.75
C TYR A 89 12.46 -2.58 -2.37
N SER A 90 13.15 -2.13 -1.33
CA SER A 90 12.60 -2.07 0.02
C SER A 90 11.81 -0.77 0.09
N TRP A 91 10.49 -0.87 0.09
CA TRP A 91 9.66 0.22 0.56
C TRP A 91 9.91 0.35 2.07
N GLY A 92 10.77 1.29 2.46
CA GLY A 92 11.24 1.48 3.83
C GLY A 92 12.69 1.93 3.88
N ALA A 93 13.10 2.54 4.98
CA ALA A 93 14.49 2.93 5.23
C ALA A 93 15.42 1.72 5.12
N ARG A 94 16.64 1.91 4.60
CA ARG A 94 17.59 0.81 4.50
C ARG A 94 18.01 0.39 5.91
N PRO A 95 18.44 -0.87 6.13
CA PRO A 95 18.96 -1.30 7.43
C PRO A 95 20.16 -0.49 7.94
N SER A 96 20.86 0.21 7.04
CA SER A 96 21.96 1.14 7.35
C SER A 96 21.49 2.55 7.70
N ASP A 97 20.25 2.89 7.32
CA ASP A 97 19.66 4.18 7.57
C ASP A 97 19.00 4.08 8.95
N ASP A 98 19.61 4.73 9.93
CA ASP A 98 18.98 5.04 11.21
C ASP A 98 17.72 5.88 10.93
N ALA A 99 16.59 5.20 10.73
CA ALA A 99 15.27 5.82 10.66
C ALA A 99 14.71 6.13 12.06
N SER A 100 15.40 5.70 13.12
CA SER A 100 15.08 6.02 14.52
C SER A 100 15.59 7.41 14.89
N GLY A 101 15.23 8.41 14.09
CA GLY A 101 15.69 9.77 14.32
C GLY A 101 15.28 10.78 13.27
N GLU A 102 14.59 10.36 12.21
CA GLU A 102 13.95 11.32 11.32
C GLU A 102 12.70 11.84 12.01
N ASP A 103 12.91 12.94 12.75
CA ASP A 103 11.87 13.73 13.36
C ASP A 103 10.97 14.29 12.25
N TRP A 104 9.98 13.50 11.80
CA TRP A 104 8.98 13.91 10.81
C TRP A 104 8.21 15.14 11.29
N SER A 105 8.19 15.34 12.61
CA SER A 105 7.82 16.58 13.27
C SER A 105 8.52 17.77 12.61
N LYS A 106 9.78 17.74 12.17
CA LYS A 106 10.41 18.87 11.46
C LYS A 106 9.58 19.42 10.28
N TYR A 107 8.83 18.58 9.58
CA TYR A 107 7.98 18.97 8.45
C TYR A 107 6.56 19.39 8.87
N THR A 108 6.10 19.01 10.06
CA THR A 108 4.75 19.27 10.58
C THR A 108 4.73 20.16 11.82
N ARG A 109 5.87 20.43 12.47
CA ARG A 109 6.05 21.07 13.78
C ARG A 109 5.62 22.52 13.81
N GLN A 110 5.80 23.25 12.72
CA GLN A 110 5.24 24.61 12.59
C GLN A 110 3.70 24.56 12.59
N THR A 111 3.11 23.56 11.95
CA THR A 111 1.65 23.39 11.91
C THR A 111 1.08 22.68 13.14
N GLU A 112 1.86 21.84 13.81
CA GLU A 112 1.50 21.20 15.08
C GLU A 112 1.52 22.22 16.21
N ASN A 113 2.56 23.06 16.29
CA ASN A 113 2.65 24.12 17.29
C ASN A 113 1.59 25.22 17.10
N ALA A 114 1.23 25.56 15.85
CA ALA A 114 0.20 26.55 15.59
C ALA A 114 -1.22 26.09 15.98
N TYR A 115 -1.44 24.78 16.10
CA TYR A 115 -2.75 24.18 16.37
C TYR A 115 -2.65 23.09 17.43
N GLN A 116 -1.92 23.35 18.51
CA GLN A 116 -1.54 22.34 19.50
C GLN A 116 -2.75 21.66 20.18
N ASP A 117 -3.81 22.43 20.46
CA ASP A 117 -5.03 21.90 21.08
C ASP A 117 -5.84 21.01 20.12
N PHE A 118 -5.86 21.36 18.83
CA PHE A 118 -6.50 20.55 17.80
C PHE A 118 -5.81 19.19 17.64
N TRP A 119 -4.47 19.17 17.60
CA TRP A 119 -3.72 17.91 17.42
C TRP A 119 -3.84 16.99 18.63
N LYS A 120 -3.80 17.52 19.87
CA LYS A 120 -4.02 16.72 21.08
C LYS A 120 -5.40 16.07 21.10
N TYR A 121 -6.44 16.83 20.75
CA TYR A 121 -7.81 16.31 20.68
C TYR A 121 -7.97 15.29 19.55
N TYR A 122 -7.40 15.57 18.37
CA TYR A 122 -7.43 14.67 17.22
C TYR A 122 -6.71 13.35 17.50
N GLU A 123 -5.50 13.40 18.04
CA GLU A 123 -4.68 12.21 18.33
C GLU A 123 -5.39 11.29 19.34
N LYS A 124 -5.96 11.88 20.41
CA LYS A 124 -6.75 11.14 21.38
C LYS A 124 -7.95 10.44 20.74
N THR A 125 -8.79 11.20 20.01
CA THR A 125 -10.00 10.64 19.38
C THR A 125 -9.69 9.62 18.29
N PHE A 126 -8.57 9.79 17.58
CA PHE A 126 -8.08 8.82 16.58
C PHE A 126 -7.68 7.51 17.23
N TRP A 127 -6.88 7.53 18.31
CA TRP A 127 -6.44 6.31 18.98
C TRP A 127 -7.59 5.59 19.66
N GLU A 128 -8.51 6.31 20.31
CA GLU A 128 -9.73 5.72 20.90
C GLU A 128 -10.59 5.00 19.83
N TYR A 129 -10.78 5.63 18.66
CA TYR A 129 -11.48 5.02 17.53
C TYR A 129 -10.74 3.80 16.98
N TYR A 130 -9.43 3.92 16.75
CA TYR A 130 -8.62 2.84 16.19
C TYR A 130 -8.55 1.64 17.12
N GLU A 131 -8.40 1.86 18.44
CA GLU A 131 -8.43 0.81 19.44
C GLU A 131 -9.80 0.12 19.49
N ARG A 132 -10.89 0.87 19.39
CA ARG A 132 -12.25 0.31 19.30
C ARG A 132 -12.42 -0.56 18.06
N VAL A 133 -12.06 -0.07 16.87
CA VAL A 133 -12.15 -0.84 15.61
C VAL A 133 -11.25 -2.08 15.66
N ARG A 134 -10.04 -1.95 16.20
CA ARG A 134 -9.14 -3.09 16.39
C ARG A 134 -9.72 -4.11 17.37
N ALA A 135 -10.37 -3.66 18.45
CA ALA A 135 -11.01 -4.53 19.41
C ALA A 135 -12.24 -5.24 18.81
N GLU A 136 -13.04 -4.54 18.01
CA GLU A 136 -14.15 -5.12 17.23
C GLU A 136 -13.63 -6.13 16.20
N ALA A 137 -12.53 -5.83 15.50
CA ALA A 137 -11.89 -6.76 14.57
C ALA A 137 -11.21 -7.95 15.27
N ARG A 138 -10.97 -7.86 16.59
CA ARG A 138 -10.48 -8.95 17.44
C ARG A 138 -11.62 -9.80 18.01
N VAL A 139 -12.90 -9.43 17.79
CA VAL A 139 -14.00 -10.34 18.08
C VAL A 139 -13.79 -11.57 17.21
N GLU A 140 -13.50 -12.64 17.93
CA GLU A 140 -13.00 -13.91 17.49
C GLU A 140 -13.85 -14.41 16.32
N THR A 141 -13.22 -14.67 15.16
CA THR A 141 -13.75 -15.74 14.32
C THR A 141 -13.81 -16.95 15.24
N GLU A 142 -15.01 -17.33 15.68
CA GLU A 142 -15.18 -18.54 16.46
C GLU A 142 -14.36 -19.63 15.77
N PRO A 143 -13.48 -20.34 16.50
CA PRO A 143 -12.77 -21.45 15.88
C PRO A 143 -13.86 -22.38 15.38
N VAL A 144 -14.00 -22.48 14.05
CA VAL A 144 -14.85 -23.49 13.46
C VAL A 144 -14.28 -24.79 14.02
N ILE A 145 -15.01 -25.42 14.94
CA ILE A 145 -14.72 -26.78 15.40
C ILE A 145 -15.16 -27.68 14.24
N GLY A 146 -14.49 -27.50 13.10
CA GLY A 146 -14.48 -28.39 11.97
C GLY A 146 -13.52 -29.48 12.34
N VAL A 147 -13.99 -30.72 12.26
CA VAL A 147 -13.13 -31.89 12.32
C VAL A 147 -12.30 -31.87 11.04
N ASP A 148 -11.25 -31.06 11.00
CA ASP A 148 -10.40 -30.86 9.82
C ASP A 148 -9.60 -32.14 9.60
N ARG A 149 -10.20 -33.07 8.86
CA ARG A 149 -9.44 -34.16 8.27
C ARG A 149 -8.63 -33.55 7.15
N ASP A 150 -7.33 -33.34 7.40
CA ASP A 150 -6.37 -32.95 6.38
C ASP A 150 -6.44 -33.95 5.21
N ILE A 151 -7.07 -33.53 4.11
CA ILE A 151 -7.19 -34.35 2.90
C ILE A 151 -5.79 -34.47 2.28
N PRO A 152 -5.28 -35.70 2.03
CA PRO A 152 -3.98 -35.86 1.40
C PRO A 152 -4.04 -35.35 -0.05
N VAL A 153 -3.33 -34.26 -0.36
CA VAL A 153 -3.27 -33.68 -1.70
C VAL A 153 -1.98 -34.05 -2.44
N SER A 154 -2.06 -34.17 -3.77
CA SER A 154 -0.93 -34.19 -4.69
C SER A 154 -0.87 -32.86 -5.42
N VAL A 155 0.34 -32.32 -5.56
CA VAL A 155 0.59 -30.97 -6.04
C VAL A 155 1.59 -31.04 -7.17
N LYS A 156 1.28 -30.38 -8.28
CA LYS A 156 2.17 -30.28 -9.44
C LYS A 156 2.29 -28.83 -9.89
N VAL A 157 3.49 -28.46 -10.34
CA VAL A 157 3.76 -27.14 -10.95
C VAL A 157 4.04 -27.36 -12.42
N ASP A 158 3.27 -26.72 -13.29
CA ASP A 158 3.49 -26.70 -14.74
C ASP A 158 4.62 -25.72 -15.09
N PRO A 159 5.78 -26.20 -15.58
CA PRO A 159 6.91 -25.33 -15.92
C PRO A 159 6.60 -24.36 -17.07
N SER A 160 5.66 -24.72 -17.96
CA SER A 160 5.30 -23.89 -19.11
C SER A 160 4.54 -22.62 -18.69
N ARG A 161 3.71 -22.72 -17.64
CA ARG A 161 2.93 -21.61 -17.09
C ARG A 161 3.63 -20.88 -15.95
N CYS A 162 4.56 -21.52 -15.26
CA CYS A 162 5.20 -20.93 -14.08
C CYS A 162 6.10 -19.76 -14.48
N ILE A 163 5.84 -18.57 -13.91
CA ILE A 163 6.66 -17.36 -14.10
C ILE A 163 7.55 -17.04 -12.88
N ALA A 164 7.62 -17.95 -11.90
CA ALA A 164 8.35 -17.76 -10.63
C ALA A 164 8.06 -16.43 -9.92
N CYS A 165 6.78 -16.11 -9.75
CA CYS A 165 6.33 -14.96 -8.94
C CYS A 165 6.64 -15.08 -7.43
N CYS A 166 7.16 -16.21 -6.97
CA CYS A 166 7.52 -16.54 -5.58
C CYS A 166 6.34 -16.59 -4.58
N SER A 167 5.10 -16.26 -4.96
CA SER A 167 3.95 -16.28 -4.03
C SER A 167 3.78 -17.63 -3.32
N CYS A 168 3.92 -18.73 -4.04
CA CYS A 168 3.82 -20.07 -3.47
C CYS A 168 4.93 -20.41 -2.47
N GLU A 169 6.15 -19.89 -2.68
CA GLU A 169 7.27 -20.06 -1.74
C GLU A 169 7.10 -19.18 -0.49
N THR A 170 6.48 -18.01 -0.63
CA THR A 170 6.17 -17.13 0.51
C THR A 170 5.06 -17.70 1.39
N ILE A 171 4.00 -18.24 0.79
CA ILE A 171 2.84 -18.78 1.53
C ILE A 171 3.20 -20.15 2.14
N VAL A 172 3.86 -21.02 1.38
CA VAL A 172 4.20 -22.38 1.83
C VAL A 172 5.64 -22.77 1.44
N PRO A 173 6.67 -22.29 2.18
CA PRO A 173 8.08 -22.56 1.86
C PRO A 173 8.50 -24.01 2.08
N THR A 174 7.75 -24.76 2.90
CA THR A 174 7.98 -26.19 3.15
C THR A 174 7.57 -27.05 1.96
N VAL A 175 6.62 -26.58 1.14
CA VAL A 175 6.08 -27.31 -0.02
C VAL A 175 6.72 -26.83 -1.31
N PHE A 176 6.91 -25.52 -1.51
CA PHE A 176 7.40 -24.95 -2.76
C PHE A 176 8.75 -24.26 -2.61
N ARG A 177 9.57 -24.33 -3.65
CA ARG A 177 10.81 -23.53 -3.76
C ARG A 177 11.07 -23.13 -5.19
N VAL A 178 11.48 -21.87 -5.38
CA VAL A 178 11.93 -21.38 -6.68
C VAL A 178 13.40 -21.73 -6.91
N GLU A 179 13.69 -22.25 -8.11
CA GLU A 179 15.05 -22.58 -8.54
C GLU A 179 15.83 -21.32 -8.90
N ARG A 180 16.55 -20.77 -7.92
CA ARG A 180 17.38 -19.57 -8.09
C ARG A 180 18.72 -19.82 -8.79
N ASN A 181 19.06 -21.07 -9.04
CA ASN A 181 20.31 -21.46 -9.68
C ASN A 181 20.30 -21.16 -11.20
N VAL A 182 19.11 -20.96 -11.78
CA VAL A 182 18.94 -20.65 -13.20
C VAL A 182 18.87 -19.14 -13.36
N ARG A 183 19.78 -18.57 -14.17
CA ARG A 183 19.84 -17.12 -14.43
C ARG A 183 18.67 -16.61 -15.28
N VAL A 184 18.02 -17.46 -16.05
CA VAL A 184 16.95 -17.11 -16.99
C VAL A 184 15.74 -18.00 -16.75
N ASN A 185 14.56 -17.39 -16.57
CA ASN A 185 13.28 -18.08 -16.40
C ASN A 185 13.27 -19.14 -15.27
N PRO A 186 13.60 -18.74 -14.02
CA PRO A 186 13.52 -19.64 -12.88
C PRO A 186 12.11 -20.20 -12.74
N LYS A 187 12.00 -21.42 -12.22
CA LYS A 187 10.70 -22.11 -12.04
C LYS A 187 10.51 -22.50 -10.58
N SER A 188 9.26 -22.54 -10.16
CA SER A 188 8.89 -23.14 -8.87
C SER A 188 8.83 -24.66 -8.99
N ARG A 189 9.29 -25.37 -7.97
CA ARG A 189 9.17 -26.82 -7.84
C ARG A 189 8.58 -27.19 -6.49
N VAL A 190 7.95 -28.36 -6.44
CA VAL A 190 7.47 -28.97 -5.20
C VAL A 190 8.62 -29.72 -4.54
N ILE A 191 8.90 -29.43 -3.27
CA ILE A 191 9.90 -30.13 -2.46
C ILE A 191 9.24 -31.26 -1.65
N ASN A 192 8.09 -30.98 -1.05
CA ASN A 192 7.37 -31.90 -0.17
C ASN A 192 5.87 -31.64 -0.31
N GLU A 193 5.10 -32.60 -0.80
CA GLU A 193 3.64 -32.44 -0.96
C GLU A 193 2.90 -32.40 0.39
N GLN A 194 3.50 -32.94 1.45
CA GLN A 194 2.93 -33.05 2.80
C GLN A 194 3.52 -32.01 3.77
N GLY A 195 4.23 -31.01 3.25
CA GLY A 195 4.89 -29.99 4.07
C GLY A 195 3.95 -29.00 4.78
N ALA A 196 2.66 -29.00 4.45
CA ALA A 196 1.64 -28.12 5.02
C ALA A 196 0.22 -28.71 4.90
N ARG A 197 -0.74 -28.11 5.60
CA ARG A 197 -2.17 -28.42 5.46
C ARG A 197 -2.67 -28.17 4.04
N SER A 198 -3.66 -28.96 3.62
CA SER A 198 -4.24 -28.88 2.27
C SER A 198 -4.82 -27.51 1.94
N GLU A 199 -5.42 -26.83 2.93
CA GLU A 199 -5.95 -25.46 2.79
C GLU A 199 -4.86 -24.46 2.42
N LYS A 200 -3.73 -24.45 3.14
CA LYS A 200 -2.61 -23.53 2.85
C LYS A 200 -2.00 -23.78 1.47
N ILE A 201 -1.99 -25.04 1.04
CA ILE A 201 -1.53 -25.43 -0.30
C ILE A 201 -2.50 -24.90 -1.37
N LEU A 202 -3.81 -24.96 -1.12
CA LEU A 202 -4.83 -24.40 -1.99
C LEU A 202 -4.73 -22.87 -2.08
N ASP A 203 -4.51 -22.18 -0.96
CA ASP A 203 -4.30 -20.72 -0.93
C ASP A 203 -3.09 -20.31 -1.78
N ALA A 204 -1.98 -21.04 -1.63
CA ALA A 204 -0.79 -20.83 -2.45
C ALA A 204 -1.05 -21.04 -3.94
N ALA A 205 -1.86 -22.04 -4.29
CA ALA A 205 -2.25 -22.32 -5.68
C ALA A 205 -3.17 -21.21 -6.23
N GLN A 206 -4.15 -20.74 -5.45
CA GLN A 206 -5.07 -19.66 -5.83
C GLN A 206 -4.35 -18.32 -6.05
N THR A 207 -3.30 -18.06 -5.29
CA THR A 207 -2.47 -16.84 -5.41
C THR A 207 -1.58 -16.87 -6.67
N CYS A 208 -1.51 -17.99 -7.39
CA CYS A 208 -0.69 -18.11 -8.61
C CYS A 208 -1.32 -17.34 -9.79
N PRO A 209 -0.68 -16.28 -10.32
CA PRO A 209 -1.27 -15.43 -11.36
C PRO A 209 -1.49 -16.17 -12.68
N THR A 210 -0.63 -17.13 -13.01
CA THR A 210 -0.70 -17.92 -14.25
C THR A 210 -1.41 -19.27 -14.08
N LYS A 211 -1.94 -19.55 -12.88
CA LYS A 211 -2.54 -20.84 -12.50
C LYS A 211 -1.64 -22.03 -12.87
N ALA A 212 -0.34 -21.89 -12.61
CA ALA A 212 0.66 -22.90 -12.93
C ALA A 212 0.67 -24.07 -11.94
N ILE A 213 0.05 -23.90 -10.76
CA ILE A 213 -0.04 -24.94 -9.74
C ILE A 213 -1.34 -25.70 -9.95
N SER A 214 -1.29 -27.03 -9.96
CA SER A 214 -2.46 -27.90 -9.93
C SER A 214 -2.46 -28.72 -8.65
N VAL A 215 -3.62 -28.76 -7.97
CA VAL A 215 -3.84 -29.51 -6.73
C VAL A 215 -4.91 -30.55 -7.00
N THR A 216 -4.61 -31.81 -6.71
CA THR A 216 -5.51 -32.96 -6.86
C THR A 216 -5.61 -33.69 -5.53
N ASP A 217 -6.80 -34.13 -5.17
CA ASP A 217 -6.99 -35.04 -4.04
C ASP A 217 -6.37 -36.42 -4.36
N LYS A 218 -5.62 -37.00 -3.42
CA LYS A 218 -5.01 -38.33 -3.57
C LYS A 218 -6.04 -39.44 -3.40
N GLU A 219 -7.08 -39.25 -2.59
CA GLU A 219 -8.08 -40.28 -2.32
C GLU A 219 -9.13 -40.34 -3.41
N SER A 220 -9.75 -39.21 -3.75
CA SER A 220 -10.81 -39.16 -4.76
C SER A 220 -10.29 -38.99 -6.21
N LEU A 221 -9.00 -38.71 -6.38
CA LEU A 221 -8.38 -38.31 -7.66
C LEU A 221 -9.05 -37.07 -8.30
N ARG A 222 -9.87 -36.35 -7.54
CA ARG A 222 -10.56 -35.14 -7.98
C ARG A 222 -9.57 -33.99 -8.07
N ARG A 223 -9.63 -33.23 -9.17
CA ARG A 223 -8.90 -31.96 -9.26
C ARG A 223 -9.57 -30.92 -8.36
N LEU A 224 -8.83 -30.41 -7.40
CA LEU A 224 -9.26 -29.34 -6.49
C LEU A 224 -8.95 -27.96 -7.07
N TYR A 225 -7.83 -27.83 -7.79
CA TYR A 225 -7.43 -26.60 -8.47
C TYR A 225 -6.54 -26.92 -9.68
N PRO A 226 -6.61 -26.14 -10.78
CA PRO A 226 -7.66 -25.18 -11.11
C PRO A 226 -9.02 -25.86 -11.33
N TRP A 227 -10.11 -25.15 -11.02
CA TRP A 227 -11.49 -25.62 -11.24
C TRP A 227 -11.89 -25.63 -12.71
#